data_AF-A0A9P0GKR5-F1
#
_entry.id   AF-A0A9P0GKR5-F1
#
_cell.length_a   1.000
_cell.length_b   1.000
_cell.length_c   1.000
_cell.angle_alpha   90.00
_cell.angle_beta   90.00
_cell.angle_gamma   90.00
#
_symmetry.space_group_name_H-M   'P 1'
#
loop_
_entity.id
_entity.type
_entity.pdbx_description
1 polymer ?
#
loop_
_entity_poly.entity_id
_entity_poly.type
_entity_poly.pdbx_seq_one_letter_code
_entity_poly.pdbx_strand_id
1 'polypeptide(L)'
;MAWRSKKILDKPEGGVFRPNNSRNNRFSNIVDDIKDFISDESNQGLGPYGFNSDSETYGDLPIKSKTRKKRVQVKKSTWFADRNKQLRGKGRKYYGRKREENAWNYEKTKEPRIIKPRCNCKQRSETGTMKCSLVTEDKIMQIYKDFWNMDWGQKKVYVTQVPIKRSRDRNVDTEFRRNQTLQYHLKDQCPKCASYGVGQISAEEYAIHQAKEEDARAEKTKDKEEEKIAFTVDL
;
A
#
# COMPACT_ATOMS: atom_id res chain seq x y z
N MET A 1 -19.50 -0.13 57.34
CA MET A 1 -20.07 0.76 56.30
C MET A 1 -19.21 2.01 56.21
N ALA A 2 -18.45 2.19 55.13
CA ALA A 2 -17.78 3.46 54.84
C ALA A 2 -17.42 3.51 53.35
N TRP A 3 -18.24 4.22 52.57
CA TRP A 3 -17.95 4.60 51.20
C TRP A 3 -16.98 5.79 51.23
N ARG A 4 -15.84 5.71 50.53
CA ARG A 4 -14.96 6.88 50.32
C ARG A 4 -14.64 7.09 48.84
N SER A 5 -15.30 8.13 48.33
CA SER A 5 -14.91 9.10 47.29
C SER A 5 -13.98 8.70 46.15
N LYS A 6 -14.58 8.76 44.95
CA LYS A 6 -13.95 9.00 43.65
C LYS A 6 -13.07 10.26 43.70
N LYS A 7 -11.81 10.15 43.28
CA LYS A 7 -11.04 11.28 42.73
C LYS A 7 -11.19 11.26 41.22
N ILE A 8 -11.82 12.30 40.70
CA ILE A 8 -11.87 12.66 39.28
C ILE A 8 -10.48 13.18 38.93
N LEU A 9 -9.80 12.52 37.98
CA LEU A 9 -8.59 13.05 37.35
C LEU A 9 -9.01 13.75 36.06
N ASP A 10 -8.68 15.03 36.00
CA ASP A 10 -8.95 15.93 34.89
C ASP A 10 -8.32 15.42 33.59
N LYS A 11 -9.13 15.31 32.53
CA LYS A 11 -8.65 15.08 31.17
C LYS A 11 -8.23 16.42 30.58
N PRO A 12 -7.05 16.55 29.95
CA PRO A 12 -6.72 17.74 29.18
C PRO A 12 -7.63 17.82 27.94
N GLU A 13 -8.17 19.01 27.72
CA GLU A 13 -9.03 19.36 26.60
C GLU A 13 -8.32 19.10 25.28
N GLY A 14 -8.75 18.02 24.60
CA GLY A 14 -8.33 17.72 23.24
C GLY A 14 -8.98 18.72 22.28
N GLY A 15 -8.21 19.70 21.83
CA GLY A 15 -8.59 20.60 20.76
C GLY A 15 -9.09 19.82 19.53
N VAL A 16 -10.33 20.09 19.13
CA VAL A 16 -10.98 19.49 17.96
C VAL A 16 -10.30 20.04 16.70
N PHE A 17 -9.29 19.34 16.20
CA PHE A 17 -8.65 19.66 14.93
C PHE A 17 -9.50 19.11 13.78
N ARG A 18 -10.35 19.95 13.20
CA ARG A 18 -11.12 19.63 11.98
C ARG A 18 -10.18 19.57 10.77
N PRO A 19 -10.07 18.45 10.04
CA PRO A 19 -9.30 18.43 8.80
C PRO A 19 -10.01 19.27 7.72
N ASN A 20 -9.28 20.21 7.15
CA ASN A 20 -9.73 21.09 6.08
C ASN A 20 -10.07 20.27 4.82
N ASN A 21 -11.37 20.09 4.56
CA ASN A 21 -11.89 19.34 3.41
C ASN A 21 -12.01 20.25 2.18
N SER A 22 -10.88 20.51 1.51
CA SER A 22 -10.91 21.11 0.16
C SER A 22 -10.94 20.01 -0.88
N ARG A 23 -12.12 19.44 -1.16
CA ARG A 23 -12.43 18.81 -2.45
C ARG A 23 -13.87 19.12 -2.88
N ASN A 24 -13.95 20.08 -3.80
CA ASN A 24 -14.87 20.18 -4.93
C ASN A 24 -16.05 19.19 -4.91
N ASN A 25 -17.21 19.66 -4.46
CA ASN A 25 -18.50 19.22 -4.98
C ASN A 25 -18.71 19.87 -6.35
N ARG A 26 -18.48 19.13 -7.43
CA ARG A 26 -19.06 19.47 -8.73
C ARG A 26 -19.24 18.21 -9.57
N PHE A 27 -20.13 17.35 -9.12
CA PHE A 27 -20.81 16.38 -9.97
C PHE A 27 -22.22 16.20 -9.43
N SER A 28 -23.09 17.10 -9.85
CA SER A 28 -24.53 16.89 -9.90
C SER A 28 -25.06 17.66 -11.11
N ASN A 29 -25.54 16.89 -12.09
CA ASN A 29 -26.50 17.26 -13.13
C ASN A 29 -25.94 18.12 -14.29
N ILE A 30 -25.40 17.42 -15.30
CA ILE A 30 -25.29 17.92 -16.69
C ILE A 30 -26.01 16.89 -17.56
N VAL A 31 -27.33 16.93 -17.54
CA VAL A 31 -28.22 16.59 -18.66
C VAL A 31 -29.49 17.36 -18.32
N ASP A 32 -29.85 18.38 -19.11
CA ASP A 32 -31.24 18.79 -19.39
C ASP A 32 -31.44 20.23 -19.92
N ASP A 33 -30.42 21.08 -20.05
CA ASP A 33 -30.61 22.44 -20.61
C ASP A 33 -29.74 22.74 -21.83
N ILE A 34 -29.96 22.02 -22.94
CA ILE A 34 -29.61 22.50 -24.28
C ILE A 34 -30.83 22.33 -25.18
N LYS A 35 -31.78 23.26 -25.04
CA LYS A 35 -32.69 23.64 -26.10
C LYS A 35 -32.96 25.13 -26.02
N ASP A 36 -32.86 25.74 -27.19
CA ASP A 36 -33.46 27.01 -27.61
C ASP A 36 -32.60 28.29 -27.55
N PHE A 37 -32.68 29.01 -28.69
CA PHE A 37 -32.24 30.38 -29.01
C PHE A 37 -30.74 30.54 -29.37
N ILE A 38 -30.30 30.96 -30.58
CA ILE A 38 -30.90 31.68 -31.72
C ILE A 38 -30.06 31.39 -32.98
N SER A 39 -30.74 31.25 -34.11
CA SER A 39 -30.27 31.21 -35.50
C SER A 39 -29.94 32.61 -36.05
N ASP A 40 -28.97 32.66 -36.96
CA ASP A 40 -28.81 33.57 -38.12
C ASP A 40 -29.20 35.05 -37.98
N GLU A 41 -28.24 35.96 -38.22
CA GLU A 41 -28.25 36.82 -39.42
C GLU A 41 -27.03 37.75 -39.48
N SER A 42 -26.87 38.33 -40.65
CA SER A 42 -25.66 38.82 -41.28
C SER A 42 -25.37 40.31 -41.03
N ASN A 43 -24.17 40.71 -41.49
CA ASN A 43 -23.85 41.98 -42.14
C ASN A 43 -23.25 43.16 -41.33
N GLN A 44 -21.98 43.43 -41.72
CA GLN A 44 -21.42 44.72 -42.15
C GLN A 44 -21.33 45.90 -41.17
N GLY A 45 -20.09 46.38 -41.00
CA GLY A 45 -19.79 47.70 -40.43
C GLY A 45 -18.29 47.98 -40.36
N LEU A 46 -17.70 48.35 -41.51
CA LEU A 46 -16.35 48.90 -41.61
C LEU A 46 -16.34 50.40 -41.26
N GLY A 47 -15.38 50.81 -40.43
CA GLY A 47 -14.67 52.11 -40.51
C GLY A 47 -14.86 53.07 -39.32
N PRO A 48 -14.03 54.12 -39.20
CA PRO A 48 -12.62 54.24 -39.57
C PRO A 48 -11.76 54.88 -38.44
N TYR A 49 -10.45 55.02 -38.72
CA TYR A 49 -9.39 55.63 -37.91
C TYR A 49 -9.78 56.89 -37.11
N GLY A 50 -9.42 56.89 -35.82
CA GLY A 50 -9.29 58.08 -34.98
C GLY A 50 -7.85 58.22 -34.48
N PHE A 51 -7.05 58.98 -35.22
CA PHE A 51 -5.76 59.51 -34.79
C PHE A 51 -6.03 60.66 -33.81
N ASN A 52 -5.60 60.53 -32.56
CA ASN A 52 -5.37 61.68 -31.68
C ASN A 52 -3.99 61.53 -31.05
N SER A 53 -3.12 62.44 -31.47
CA SER A 53 -1.75 62.66 -31.00
C SER A 53 -1.77 63.47 -29.71
N ASP A 54 -0.81 63.14 -28.85
CA ASP A 54 -0.17 63.94 -27.80
C ASP A 54 -1.02 64.52 -26.65
N SER A 55 -0.72 64.08 -25.42
CA SER A 55 0.17 64.84 -24.53
C SER A 55 0.20 64.25 -23.11
N GLU A 56 1.39 64.36 -22.49
CA GLU A 56 1.68 64.35 -21.04
C GLU A 56 1.88 63.01 -20.30
N THR A 57 3.11 62.52 -20.43
CA THR A 57 4.03 62.10 -19.36
C THR A 57 3.47 62.10 -17.92
N TYR A 58 2.99 60.96 -17.43
CA TYR A 58 2.93 60.65 -16.00
C TYR A 58 3.47 59.25 -15.73
N GLY A 59 4.72 59.22 -15.24
CA GLY A 59 5.40 58.16 -14.48
C GLY A 59 5.04 56.71 -14.77
N ASP A 60 5.90 56.04 -15.53
CA ASP A 60 6.04 54.57 -15.51
C ASP A 60 6.40 54.10 -14.09
N LEU A 61 5.40 53.89 -13.24
CA LEU A 61 5.55 53.08 -12.05
C LEU A 61 5.53 51.62 -12.51
N PRO A 62 6.57 50.82 -12.20
CA PRO A 62 6.62 49.44 -12.65
C PRO A 62 5.43 48.68 -12.08
N ILE A 63 4.51 48.27 -12.96
CA ILE A 63 3.39 47.38 -12.62
C ILE A 63 4.03 46.05 -12.24
N LYS A 64 4.32 45.89 -10.93
CA LYS A 64 4.73 44.62 -10.34
C LYS A 64 3.54 43.68 -10.50
N SER A 65 3.49 42.97 -11.63
CA SER A 65 2.54 41.90 -11.83
C SER A 65 2.67 40.96 -10.64
N LYS A 66 1.60 40.79 -9.87
CA LYS A 66 1.59 39.88 -8.73
C LYS A 66 1.73 38.47 -9.28
N THR A 67 2.97 38.01 -9.48
CA THR A 67 3.24 36.65 -9.91
C THR A 67 2.66 35.72 -8.85
N ARG A 68 1.66 34.92 -9.25
CA ARG A 68 1.03 33.94 -8.37
C ARG A 68 2.12 33.00 -7.85
N LYS A 69 2.39 33.06 -6.54
CA LYS A 69 3.35 32.13 -5.90
C LYS A 69 2.94 30.69 -6.27
N LYS A 70 3.88 29.94 -6.86
CA LYS A 70 3.67 28.52 -7.14
C LYS A 70 3.31 27.83 -5.81
N ARG A 71 2.29 26.97 -5.83
CA ARG A 71 1.90 26.22 -4.63
C ARG A 71 3.10 25.42 -4.15
N VAL A 72 3.46 25.58 -2.88
CA VAL A 72 4.51 24.78 -2.24
C VAL A 72 4.11 23.31 -2.36
N GLN A 73 5.02 22.49 -2.88
CA GLN A 73 4.80 21.05 -2.99
C GLN A 73 4.84 20.45 -1.59
N VAL A 74 3.66 20.09 -1.07
CA VAL A 74 3.56 19.44 0.23
C VAL A 74 4.05 17.99 0.09
N LYS A 75 4.96 17.58 0.98
CA LYS A 75 5.45 16.20 1.03
C LYS A 75 4.28 15.23 1.24
N LYS A 76 4.16 14.19 0.41
CA LYS A 76 3.05 13.21 0.49
C LYS A 76 2.95 12.51 1.85
N SER A 77 4.07 12.32 2.55
CA SER A 77 4.12 11.67 3.86
C SER A 77 3.36 12.41 4.97
N THR A 78 3.14 13.72 4.82
CA THR A 78 2.33 14.49 5.78
C THR A 78 0.84 14.29 5.57
N TRP A 79 0.43 13.73 4.43
CA TRP A 79 -0.98 13.47 4.16
C TRP A 79 -1.46 12.33 5.04
N PHE A 80 -2.50 12.59 5.83
CA PHE A 80 -3.11 11.60 6.73
C PHE A 80 -3.46 10.28 6.02
N ALA A 81 -3.98 10.38 4.80
CA ALA A 81 -4.31 9.21 3.98
C ALA A 81 -3.07 8.37 3.62
N ASP A 82 -1.95 9.02 3.31
CA ASP A 82 -0.70 8.33 2.97
C ASP A 82 -0.07 7.73 4.22
N ARG A 83 -0.03 8.48 5.33
CA ARG A 83 0.41 7.97 6.63
C ARG A 83 -0.40 6.73 7.05
N ASN A 84 -1.72 6.75 6.92
CA ASN A 84 -2.56 5.58 7.21
C ASN A 84 -2.33 4.43 6.23
N LYS A 85 -2.08 4.71 4.95
CA LYS A 85 -1.72 3.69 3.96
C LYS A 85 -0.41 3.01 4.35
N GLN A 86 0.60 3.76 4.82
CA GLN A 86 1.86 3.23 5.32
C GLN A 86 1.67 2.41 6.60
N LEU A 87 0.89 2.91 7.57
CA LEU A 87 0.58 2.19 8.82
C LEU A 87 -0.13 0.87 8.54
N ARG A 88 -1.14 0.88 7.66
CA ARG A 88 -1.82 -0.33 7.18
C ARG A 88 -0.85 -1.27 6.48
N GLY A 89 0.02 -0.71 5.64
CA GLY A 89 1.08 -1.44 4.95
C GLY A 89 1.98 -2.18 5.94
N LYS A 90 2.38 -1.54 7.04
CA LYS A 90 3.23 -2.13 8.10
C LYS A 90 2.46 -2.97 9.14
N GLY A 91 1.14 -3.16 8.94
CA GLY A 91 0.31 -3.93 9.87
C GLY A 91 0.13 -3.28 11.24
N ARG A 92 0.38 -1.97 11.36
CA ARG A 92 0.25 -1.22 12.62
C ARG A 92 -1.16 -0.70 12.81
N LYS A 93 -1.45 -0.17 14.00
CA LYS A 93 -2.70 0.54 14.29
C LYS A 93 -2.90 1.67 13.28
N TYR A 94 -4.08 1.75 12.67
CA TYR A 94 -4.40 2.79 11.68
C TYR A 94 -5.86 3.21 11.76
N TYR A 95 -6.19 4.38 11.24
CA TYR A 95 -7.56 4.87 11.18
C TYR A 95 -8.23 4.43 9.88
N GLY A 96 -9.40 3.80 10.02
CA GLY A 96 -10.26 3.38 8.93
C GLY A 96 -11.49 4.27 8.82
N ARG A 97 -12.16 4.17 7.67
CA ARG A 97 -13.48 4.77 7.47
C ARG A 97 -14.59 3.74 7.71
N LYS A 98 -15.66 4.13 8.40
CA LYS A 98 -16.89 3.35 8.57
C LYS A 98 -18.09 4.28 8.36
N ARG A 99 -19.14 3.77 7.72
CA ARG A 99 -20.41 4.48 7.62
C ARG A 99 -21.19 4.26 8.91
N GLU A 100 -21.57 5.33 9.58
CA GLU A 100 -22.40 5.31 10.79
C GLU A 100 -23.59 6.22 10.57
N GLU A 101 -24.78 5.63 10.71
CA GLU A 101 -26.15 6.15 10.61
C GLU A 101 -26.51 7.09 9.45
N ASN A 102 -25.68 8.07 9.08
CA ASN A 102 -25.75 8.81 7.81
C ASN A 102 -24.44 9.53 7.41
N ALA A 103 -23.34 9.33 8.14
CA ALA A 103 -22.06 10.01 7.92
C ALA A 103 -20.88 9.04 7.82
N TRP A 104 -19.80 9.48 7.16
CA TRP A 104 -18.52 8.77 7.17
C TRP A 104 -17.72 9.15 8.41
N ASN A 105 -17.51 8.17 9.29
CA ASN A 105 -16.61 8.30 10.43
C ASN A 105 -15.20 7.84 10.02
N TYR A 106 -14.21 8.74 10.11
CA TYR A 106 -12.81 8.49 9.75
C TYR A 106 -11.91 8.18 10.95
N GLU A 107 -12.42 8.27 12.17
CA GLU A 107 -11.66 8.08 13.41
C GLU A 107 -11.72 6.64 13.91
N LYS A 108 -12.42 5.74 13.20
CA LYS A 108 -12.52 4.35 13.60
C LYS A 108 -11.14 3.69 13.56
N THR A 109 -10.61 3.43 14.74
CA THR A 109 -9.29 2.83 14.88
C THR A 109 -9.35 1.34 14.59
N LYS A 110 -8.35 0.85 13.85
CA LYS A 110 -8.14 -0.55 13.55
C LYS A 110 -6.86 -1.00 14.24
N GLU A 111 -6.99 -2.05 15.03
CA GLU A 111 -5.89 -2.61 15.81
C GLU A 111 -4.77 -3.17 14.94
N PRO A 112 -3.54 -3.23 15.47
CA PRO A 112 -2.41 -3.81 14.76
C PRO A 112 -2.69 -5.28 14.41
N ARG A 113 -1.99 -5.77 13.39
CA ARG A 113 -1.98 -7.19 13.07
C ARG A 113 -1.26 -7.92 14.21
N ILE A 114 -1.79 -9.08 14.58
CA ILE A 114 -1.24 -9.96 15.60
C ILE A 114 -1.33 -11.38 15.04
N ILE A 115 -0.27 -12.17 15.26
CA ILE A 115 -0.25 -13.59 14.91
C ILE A 115 -1.25 -14.32 15.81
N LYS A 116 -2.08 -15.18 15.23
CA LYS A 116 -2.97 -16.05 16.01
C LYS A 116 -2.18 -17.22 16.59
N PRO A 117 -2.61 -17.77 17.74
CA PRO A 117 -2.02 -19.00 18.25
C PRO A 117 -2.16 -20.12 17.23
N ARG A 118 -1.31 -21.13 17.38
CA ARG A 118 -1.32 -22.30 16.50
C ARG A 118 -2.67 -23.02 16.52
N CYS A 119 -2.99 -23.64 15.39
CA CYS A 119 -4.17 -24.48 15.29
C CYS A 119 -3.97 -25.79 16.08
N ASN A 120 -5.00 -26.21 16.81
CA ASN A 120 -5.07 -27.50 17.51
C ASN A 120 -5.76 -28.57 16.63
N CYS A 121 -5.53 -28.53 15.32
CA CYS A 121 -6.18 -29.44 14.39
C CYS A 121 -5.72 -30.89 14.61
N LYS A 122 -6.66 -31.84 14.58
CA LYS A 122 -6.38 -33.27 14.75
C LYS A 122 -5.50 -33.86 13.62
N GLN A 123 -5.58 -33.31 12.41
CA GLN A 123 -4.78 -33.74 11.26
C GLN A 123 -3.35 -33.17 11.26
N ARG A 124 -2.74 -33.01 12.43
CA ARG A 124 -1.36 -32.52 12.60
C ARG A 124 -0.36 -33.67 12.41
N SER A 125 -0.51 -34.45 11.35
CA SER A 125 0.45 -35.49 10.99
C SER A 125 1.43 -34.97 9.95
N GLU A 126 2.66 -35.46 10.02
CA GLU A 126 3.71 -35.16 9.03
C GLU A 126 3.39 -35.75 7.64
N THR A 127 2.67 -36.85 7.62
CA THR A 127 2.20 -37.57 6.43
C THR A 127 0.86 -37.07 5.90
N GLY A 128 0.16 -36.20 6.64
CA GLY A 128 -1.15 -35.68 6.24
C GLY A 128 -1.06 -34.61 5.13
N THR A 129 -2.20 -34.35 4.48
CA THR A 129 -2.33 -33.27 3.49
C THR A 129 -1.96 -31.90 4.07
N MET A 130 -2.30 -31.67 5.34
CA MET A 130 -1.98 -30.46 6.09
C MET A 130 -0.79 -30.70 7.01
N LYS A 131 0.41 -30.32 6.56
CA LYS A 131 1.67 -30.51 7.29
C LYS A 131 1.88 -29.45 8.38
N CYS A 132 0.87 -29.22 9.21
CA CYS A 132 0.92 -28.18 10.24
C CYS A 132 2.09 -28.43 11.21
N SER A 133 2.38 -29.67 11.60
CA SER A 133 3.50 -30.01 12.50
C SER A 133 4.86 -29.43 12.05
N LEU A 134 5.13 -29.41 10.75
CA LEU A 134 6.43 -28.99 10.19
C LEU A 134 6.73 -27.49 10.32
N VAL A 135 5.68 -26.67 10.40
CA VAL A 135 5.82 -25.23 10.53
C VAL A 135 5.88 -24.89 12.01
N THR A 136 7.05 -24.53 12.54
CA THR A 136 7.24 -24.14 13.94
C THR A 136 6.73 -22.73 14.21
N GLU A 137 6.51 -22.37 15.49
CA GLU A 137 6.09 -21.01 15.86
C GLU A 137 7.11 -19.96 15.45
N ASP A 138 8.40 -20.29 15.59
CA ASP A 138 9.50 -19.41 15.21
C ASP A 138 9.49 -19.09 13.71
N LYS A 139 9.24 -20.10 12.87
CA LYS A 139 9.10 -19.90 11.41
C LYS A 139 7.92 -18.98 11.10
N ILE A 140 6.76 -19.19 11.74
CA ILE A 140 5.59 -18.31 11.55
C ILE A 140 5.92 -16.88 11.97
N MET A 141 6.64 -16.72 13.10
CA MET A 141 7.03 -15.41 13.61
C MET A 141 8.03 -14.72 12.68
N GLN A 142 8.98 -15.46 12.11
CA GLN A 142 9.94 -14.94 11.15
C GLN A 142 9.23 -14.48 9.87
N ILE A 143 8.41 -15.34 9.26
CA ILE A 143 7.59 -14.99 8.09
C ILE A 143 6.74 -13.75 8.38
N TYR A 144 6.14 -13.67 9.56
CA TYR A 144 5.34 -12.53 9.97
C TYR A 144 6.16 -11.24 10.06
N LYS A 145 7.30 -11.26 10.75
CA LYS A 145 8.20 -10.10 10.90
C LYS A 145 8.69 -9.62 9.53
N ASP A 146 9.20 -10.53 8.73
CA ASP A 146 9.74 -10.24 7.40
C ASP A 146 8.64 -9.68 6.50
N PHE A 147 7.48 -10.34 6.44
CA PHE A 147 6.37 -9.87 5.64
C PHE A 147 5.94 -8.48 6.07
N TRP A 148 5.69 -8.22 7.36
CA TRP A 148 5.16 -6.91 7.75
C TRP A 148 6.18 -5.75 7.67
N ASN A 149 7.47 -6.06 7.70
CA ASN A 149 8.55 -5.08 7.49
C ASN A 149 8.74 -4.68 6.02
N MET A 150 8.32 -5.51 5.06
CA MET A 150 8.41 -5.22 3.63
C MET A 150 7.46 -4.09 3.16
N ASP A 151 7.86 -3.42 2.09
CA ASP A 151 7.03 -2.45 1.38
C ASP A 151 5.91 -3.13 0.57
N TRP A 152 4.88 -2.37 0.20
CA TRP A 152 3.74 -2.91 -0.53
C TRP A 152 4.13 -3.52 -1.89
N GLY A 153 5.14 -2.97 -2.56
CA GLY A 153 5.68 -3.55 -3.80
C GLY A 153 6.34 -4.90 -3.56
N GLN A 154 7.24 -4.97 -2.58
CA GLN A 154 7.92 -6.19 -2.16
C GLN A 154 6.93 -7.28 -1.71
N LYS A 155 5.88 -6.90 -0.96
CA LYS A 155 4.81 -7.82 -0.55
C LYS A 155 4.11 -8.50 -1.70
N LYS A 156 3.82 -7.75 -2.77
CA LYS A 156 3.19 -8.33 -3.97
C LYS A 156 4.11 -9.39 -4.57
N VAL A 157 5.38 -9.04 -4.77
CA VAL A 157 6.39 -9.97 -5.31
C VAL A 157 6.50 -11.20 -4.42
N TYR A 158 6.64 -11.03 -3.11
CA TYR A 158 6.72 -12.10 -2.12
C TYR A 158 5.54 -13.08 -2.25
N VAL A 159 4.30 -12.57 -2.32
CA VAL A 159 3.09 -13.40 -2.46
C VAL A 159 3.02 -14.08 -3.83
N THR A 160 3.35 -13.38 -4.93
CA THR A 160 3.32 -13.96 -6.28
C THR A 160 4.35 -15.06 -6.50
N GLN A 161 5.46 -14.96 -5.78
CA GLN A 161 6.53 -15.93 -5.86
C GLN A 161 6.17 -17.24 -5.16
N VAL A 162 5.20 -17.25 -4.24
CA VAL A 162 4.74 -18.46 -3.55
C VAL A 162 4.18 -19.44 -4.60
N PRO A 163 4.75 -20.66 -4.74
CA PRO A 163 4.35 -21.58 -5.79
C PRO A 163 2.84 -21.88 -5.71
N ILE A 164 2.17 -21.66 -6.85
CA ILE A 164 0.73 -21.82 -6.99
C ILE A 164 0.45 -23.07 -7.82
N LYS A 165 -0.25 -24.05 -7.23
CA LYS A 165 -0.91 -25.09 -8.04
C LYS A 165 -2.28 -24.59 -8.45
N ARG A 166 -2.51 -24.55 -9.76
CA ARG A 166 -3.84 -24.35 -10.36
C ARG A 166 -4.44 -25.71 -10.65
N SER A 167 -5.46 -26.12 -9.90
CA SER A 167 -6.33 -27.23 -10.29
C SER A 167 -7.25 -26.76 -11.43
N ARG A 168 -6.71 -26.69 -12.64
CA ARG A 168 -7.54 -26.54 -13.84
C ARG A 168 -7.40 -27.79 -14.67
N ASP A 169 -8.32 -28.72 -14.46
CA ASP A 169 -8.72 -29.60 -15.54
C ASP A 169 -9.80 -28.85 -16.34
N ARG A 170 -9.46 -28.39 -17.55
CA ARG A 170 -10.40 -27.59 -18.37
C ARG A 170 -11.46 -28.45 -19.07
N ASN A 171 -11.27 -29.77 -19.04
CA ASN A 171 -12.12 -30.75 -19.71
C ASN A 171 -13.14 -31.41 -18.77
N VAL A 172 -13.14 -31.10 -17.48
CA VAL A 172 -14.09 -31.66 -16.52
C VAL A 172 -15.00 -30.55 -16.04
N ASP A 173 -16.29 -30.66 -16.38
CA ASP A 173 -17.34 -29.83 -15.80
C ASP A 173 -17.42 -30.15 -14.32
N THR A 174 -16.63 -29.41 -13.53
CA THR A 174 -16.51 -29.61 -12.10
C THR A 174 -17.60 -28.77 -11.44
N GLU A 175 -18.62 -29.43 -10.91
CA GLU A 175 -19.85 -28.86 -10.32
C GLU A 175 -19.63 -27.81 -9.21
N PHE A 176 -18.41 -27.69 -8.69
CA PHE A 176 -18.10 -26.81 -7.57
C PHE A 176 -17.02 -25.79 -7.92
N ARG A 177 -17.43 -24.51 -8.03
CA ARG A 177 -16.54 -23.33 -8.14
C ARG A 177 -15.40 -23.31 -7.10
N ARG A 178 -15.57 -23.98 -5.95
CA ARG A 178 -14.56 -24.08 -4.87
C ARG A 178 -13.34 -24.93 -5.24
N ASN A 179 -13.46 -25.83 -6.21
CA ASN A 179 -12.36 -26.68 -6.67
C ASN A 179 -11.36 -25.96 -7.58
N GLN A 180 -11.64 -24.70 -7.97
CA GLN A 180 -10.74 -23.85 -8.76
C GLN A 180 -9.90 -22.89 -7.89
N THR A 181 -9.88 -23.09 -6.57
CA THR A 181 -9.10 -22.24 -5.65
C THR A 181 -7.60 -22.45 -5.85
N LEU A 182 -6.84 -21.36 -5.83
CA LEU A 182 -5.38 -21.41 -5.93
C LEU A 182 -4.81 -22.06 -4.68
N GLN A 183 -4.01 -23.12 -4.84
CA GLN A 183 -3.29 -23.74 -3.75
C GLN A 183 -1.90 -23.12 -3.63
N TYR A 184 -1.58 -22.58 -2.46
CA TYR A 184 -0.29 -21.93 -2.18
C TYR A 184 0.57 -22.86 -1.32
N HIS A 185 1.84 -23.02 -1.69
CA HIS A 185 2.80 -23.80 -0.92
C HIS A 185 3.86 -22.91 -0.29
N LEU A 186 4.14 -23.11 0.99
CA LEU A 186 5.16 -22.34 1.71
C LEU A 186 6.55 -22.63 1.15
N LYS A 187 7.37 -21.59 0.98
CA LYS A 187 8.73 -21.66 0.42
C LYS A 187 9.79 -22.07 1.45
N ASP A 188 9.48 -22.97 2.36
CA ASP A 188 10.44 -23.33 3.42
C ASP A 188 11.63 -24.15 2.89
N GLN A 189 11.53 -24.69 1.67
CA GLN A 189 12.54 -25.55 1.08
C GLN A 189 12.75 -25.21 -0.39
N CYS A 190 14.01 -25.22 -0.81
CA CYS A 190 14.36 -25.21 -2.22
C CYS A 190 13.84 -26.50 -2.90
N PRO A 191 13.62 -26.52 -4.24
CA PRO A 191 13.14 -27.72 -4.93
C PRO A 191 14.03 -28.95 -4.70
N LYS A 192 15.35 -28.77 -4.68
CA LYS A 192 16.32 -29.85 -4.40
C LYS A 192 16.20 -30.37 -2.96
N CYS A 193 16.06 -29.47 -2.00
CA CYS A 193 15.84 -29.75 -0.59
C CYS A 193 14.56 -30.57 -0.38
N ALA A 194 13.50 -30.20 -1.09
CA ALA A 194 12.23 -30.93 -1.06
C ALA A 194 12.36 -32.32 -1.71
N SER A 195 13.07 -32.44 -2.85
CA SER A 195 13.33 -33.72 -3.51
C SER A 195 14.17 -34.68 -2.65
N TYR A 196 15.16 -34.18 -1.90
CA TYR A 196 15.95 -35.01 -0.99
C TYR A 196 15.09 -35.59 0.13
N GLY A 197 14.20 -34.77 0.72
CA GLY A 197 13.27 -35.23 1.76
C GLY A 197 12.28 -36.31 1.30
N VAL A 198 12.07 -36.46 -0.01
CA VAL A 198 11.24 -37.52 -0.62
C VAL A 198 12.10 -38.69 -1.14
N GLY A 199 13.43 -38.62 -0.99
CA GLY A 199 14.36 -39.65 -1.45
C GLY A 199 14.57 -39.69 -2.96
N GLN A 200 14.26 -38.60 -3.67
CA GLN A 200 14.41 -38.52 -5.14
C GLN A 200 15.82 -38.17 -5.60
N ILE A 201 16.66 -37.62 -4.72
CA ILE A 201 18.06 -37.28 -5.01
C ILE A 201 18.98 -37.93 -3.98
N SER A 202 20.21 -38.22 -4.40
CA SER A 202 21.19 -38.91 -3.56
C SER A 202 21.75 -37.97 -2.47
N ALA A 203 22.32 -38.56 -1.40
CA ALA A 203 22.94 -37.78 -0.33
C ALA A 203 24.14 -36.96 -0.84
N GLU A 204 24.89 -37.48 -1.82
CA GLU A 204 26.03 -36.81 -2.44
C GLU A 204 25.58 -35.56 -3.21
N GLU A 205 24.53 -35.67 -4.02
CA GLU A 205 23.96 -34.53 -4.75
C GLU A 205 23.41 -33.46 -3.81
N TYR A 206 22.84 -33.88 -2.68
CA TYR A 206 22.33 -32.97 -1.66
C TYR A 206 23.45 -32.25 -0.92
N ALA A 207 24.57 -32.92 -0.60
CA ALA A 207 25.73 -32.31 0.03
C ALA A 207 26.37 -31.23 -0.86
N ILE A 208 26.50 -31.48 -2.17
CA ILE A 208 26.98 -30.48 -3.13
C ILE A 208 26.05 -29.26 -3.17
N HIS A 209 24.74 -29.50 -3.11
CA HIS A 209 23.77 -28.41 -3.07
C HIS A 209 23.89 -27.57 -1.79
N GLN A 210 24.09 -28.20 -0.63
CA GLN A 210 24.32 -27.50 0.63
C GLN A 210 25.59 -26.64 0.59
N ALA A 211 26.71 -27.20 0.12
CA ALA A 211 27.97 -26.46 -0.02
C ALA A 211 27.81 -25.22 -0.90
N LYS A 212 27.15 -25.36 -2.06
CA LYS A 212 26.86 -24.23 -2.95
C LYS A 212 25.99 -23.14 -2.30
N GLU A 213 25.03 -23.53 -1.46
CA GLU A 213 24.25 -22.54 -0.71
C GLU A 213 25.08 -21.82 0.35
N GLU A 214 26.00 -22.51 1.01
CA GLU A 214 26.90 -21.91 2.00
C GLU A 214 27.90 -20.95 1.36
N ASP A 215 28.51 -21.33 0.23
CA ASP A 215 29.40 -20.48 -0.56
C ASP A 215 28.69 -19.19 -1.00
N ALA A 216 27.47 -19.31 -1.57
CA ALA A 216 26.69 -18.15 -2.00
C ALA A 216 26.26 -17.24 -0.83
N ARG A 217 26.02 -17.80 0.37
CA ARG A 217 25.74 -17.00 1.56
C ARG A 217 26.99 -16.27 2.03
N ALA A 218 28.15 -16.93 1.99
CA ALA A 218 29.44 -16.34 2.38
C ALA A 218 29.85 -15.19 1.45
N GLU A 219 29.67 -15.34 0.14
CA GLU A 219 29.88 -14.27 -0.84
C GLU A 219 28.94 -13.09 -0.57
N LYS A 220 27.64 -13.35 -0.39
CA LYS A 220 26.67 -12.29 -0.09
C LYS A 220 26.96 -11.55 1.22
N THR A 221 27.57 -12.20 2.21
CA THR A 221 28.01 -11.53 3.43
C THR A 221 29.23 -10.64 3.17
N LYS A 222 30.19 -11.08 2.36
CA LYS A 222 31.34 -10.28 1.95
C LYS A 222 30.90 -9.05 1.15
N ASP A 223 30.02 -9.23 0.15
CA ASP A 223 29.49 -8.12 -0.66
C ASP A 223 28.83 -7.04 0.21
N LYS A 224 28.04 -7.44 1.20
CA LYS A 224 27.41 -6.51 2.14
C LYS A 224 28.40 -5.78 3.06
N GLU A 225 29.53 -6.41 3.37
CA GLU A 225 30.59 -5.80 4.17
C GLU A 225 31.41 -4.82 3.32
N GLU A 226 31.67 -5.15 2.05
CA GLU A 226 32.41 -4.34 1.08
C GLU A 226 31.60 -3.15 0.55
N GLU A 227 30.28 -3.29 0.37
CA GLU A 227 29.36 -2.22 -0.06
C GLU A 227 29.33 -0.99 0.88
N LYS A 228 29.96 -1.05 2.06
CA LYS A 228 30.13 0.12 2.94
C LYS A 228 31.01 1.22 2.32
N ILE A 229 31.70 0.97 1.21
CA ILE A 229 32.61 1.93 0.56
C ILE A 229 32.19 2.19 -0.90
N ALA A 230 30.93 2.57 -1.13
CA ALA A 230 30.53 3.15 -2.41
C ALA A 230 30.26 4.65 -2.25
N PHE A 231 31.30 5.47 -2.38
CA PHE A 231 31.18 6.93 -2.52
C PHE A 231 30.80 7.22 -3.99
N THR A 232 29.52 7.48 -4.25
CA THR A 232 29.11 8.03 -5.54
C THR A 232 29.56 9.49 -5.60
N VAL A 233 30.53 9.80 -6.47
CA VAL A 233 30.92 11.18 -6.78
C VAL A 233 29.93 11.70 -7.83
N ASP A 234 29.05 12.60 -7.42
CA ASP A 234 28.23 13.38 -8.36
C ASP A 234 29.14 14.43 -9.02
N LEU A 235 29.30 14.35 -10.35
CA LEU A 235 30.00 15.32 -11.20
C LEU A 235 29.02 16.36 -11.78
#